data_AF-A0A929SST5-F1
#
_entry.id   AF-A0A929SST5-F1
#
_cell.length_a   1.000
_cell.length_b   1.000
_cell.length_c   1.000
_cell.angle_alpha   90.00
_cell.angle_beta   90.00
_cell.angle_gamma   90.00
#
_symmetry.space_group_name_H-M   'P 1'
#
loop_
_entity.id
_entity.type
_entity.pdbx_description
1 polymer ?
#
loop_
_entity_poly.entity_id
_entity_poly.type
_entity_poly.pdbx_seq_one_letter_code
_entity_poly.pdbx_strand_id
1 'polypeptide(L)'
;MKHLAVIDESKDFLKKIAYNIIYGRKFKKLNIDKRLSDSLIDRRKDYYAKDILKLINKSKNRDEFSTNIIDYLKLKGKNFYANSLLIGNITGKYNFYDFYLDSVEGLNLDAFTKDNEDLIQDLKSHFVEYVVKNNKHKNTFSERMPVGKSLMKDLSQDLNKEEVVKDFDRALNGEKTNDDNTKPRVVSKYLMKTIGVYTKEDIKENFDFVLYDIDRGDKKGIDERRRKYFLHSNLSNNQLRKIDEAKVLKLRLQKINGEVSEQLISRLNNIENNLDENITELEDIYSDYEVLYREDLIEHLFVPQNDVTIIENVSDLKPQLIHQFIRDPKKFRKLEIEKIKEKIIKERFDKNDSQELTEDEQERLNELMNRVDENLNQYKVNYSTDSKGKKYTDASGFDEYMSDTSNQISASVFEGKEFVVSSHVGIVGVGFNEETLTTDAIAISSNSYKTTNKGLNNLEYNEENEFEEMSSTFSELIKSKGQSEIVMHRRGMDFDTKASYIFATIDSSNKEQTAGIMNEIEQIRKKEGLKVVIYDKYKIKESMEKDIQLQDKEEKEKDEEDREI
;
A
#
# COMPACT_ATOMS: atom_id res chain seq x y z
N MET A 1 46.40 -1.55 -13.47
CA MET A 1 45.15 -1.18 -12.74
C MET A 1 44.95 -1.95 -11.44
N LYS A 2 45.07 -3.30 -11.37
CA LYS A 2 44.89 -4.06 -10.10
C LYS A 2 45.84 -3.67 -8.96
N HIS A 3 47.12 -3.35 -9.22
CA HIS A 3 48.06 -2.95 -8.17
C HIS A 3 47.80 -1.55 -7.57
N LEU A 4 47.21 -0.62 -8.33
CA LEU A 4 46.85 0.71 -7.82
C LEU A 4 45.65 0.62 -6.85
N ALA A 5 44.66 -0.22 -7.16
CA ALA A 5 43.51 -0.46 -6.28
C ALA A 5 43.93 -1.05 -4.92
N VAL A 6 44.86 -2.01 -4.91
CA VAL A 6 45.40 -2.62 -3.67
C VAL A 6 46.20 -1.61 -2.82
N ILE A 7 46.92 -0.68 -3.46
CA ILE A 7 47.65 0.39 -2.76
C ILE A 7 46.68 1.42 -2.15
N ASP A 8 45.59 1.75 -2.84
CA ASP A 8 44.59 2.68 -2.30
C ASP A 8 43.75 2.05 -1.18
N GLU A 9 43.42 0.77 -1.26
CA GLU A 9 42.74 0.02 -0.19
C GLU A 9 43.59 -0.06 1.08
N SER A 10 44.89 -0.34 0.95
CA SER A 10 45.81 -0.39 2.10
C SER A 10 46.03 0.97 2.77
N LYS A 11 46.08 2.07 1.99
CA LYS A 11 46.12 3.44 2.54
C LYS A 11 44.81 3.83 3.22
N ASP A 12 43.67 3.43 2.68
CA ASP A 12 42.37 3.70 3.29
C ASP A 12 42.22 2.96 4.63
N PHE A 13 42.63 1.69 4.67
CA PHE A 13 42.68 0.86 5.88
C PHE A 13 43.51 1.50 7.00
N LEU A 14 44.74 1.94 6.71
CA LEU A 14 45.59 2.63 7.70
C LEU A 14 44.96 3.94 8.20
N LYS A 15 44.29 4.69 7.32
CA LYS A 15 43.55 5.90 7.72
C LYS A 15 42.40 5.56 8.66
N LYS A 16 41.64 4.48 8.44
CA LYS A 16 40.56 4.05 9.35
C LYS A 16 41.12 3.71 10.74
N ILE A 17 42.24 3.00 10.81
CA ILE A 17 42.93 2.71 12.08
C ILE A 17 43.33 4.00 12.80
N ALA A 18 43.91 4.97 12.09
CA ALA A 18 44.30 6.24 12.68
C ALA A 18 43.09 7.01 13.26
N TYR A 19 41.96 7.04 12.55
CA TYR A 19 40.73 7.65 13.06
C TYR A 19 40.19 6.91 14.30
N ASN A 20 40.22 5.58 14.30
CA ASN A 20 39.85 4.77 15.47
C ASN A 20 40.71 5.10 16.69
N ILE A 21 42.02 5.32 16.51
CA ILE A 21 42.93 5.70 17.60
C ILE A 21 42.62 7.13 18.09
N ILE A 22 42.40 8.08 17.17
CA ILE A 22 42.13 9.50 17.48
C ILE A 22 40.81 9.65 18.23
N TYR A 23 39.76 9.00 17.74
CA TYR A 23 38.40 9.21 18.23
C TYR A 23 37.94 8.14 19.24
N GLY A 24 38.55 6.96 19.29
CA GLY A 24 38.05 5.84 20.11
C GLY A 24 37.87 6.17 21.59
N ARG A 25 38.80 6.93 22.18
CA ARG A 25 38.65 7.41 23.57
C ARG A 25 37.48 8.40 23.72
N LYS A 26 37.24 9.24 22.72
CA LYS A 26 36.13 10.20 22.72
C LYS A 26 34.79 9.51 22.50
N PHE A 27 34.69 8.56 21.58
CA PHE A 27 33.48 7.77 21.37
C PHE A 27 33.04 7.08 22.66
N LYS A 28 33.97 6.42 23.37
CA LYS A 28 33.67 5.81 24.67
C LYS A 28 33.24 6.84 25.72
N LYS A 29 33.91 8.01 25.77
CA LYS A 29 33.58 9.09 26.73
C LYS A 29 32.20 9.69 26.48
N LEU A 30 31.80 9.79 25.22
CA LEU A 30 30.51 10.34 24.79
C LEU A 30 29.39 9.30 24.75
N ASN A 31 29.69 8.02 25.02
CA ASN A 31 28.75 6.90 24.91
C ASN A 31 28.19 6.71 23.48
N ILE A 32 29.07 6.83 22.49
CA ILE A 32 28.78 6.56 21.07
C ILE A 32 28.97 5.08 20.79
N ASP A 33 27.92 4.44 20.27
CA ASP A 33 27.94 3.03 19.93
C ASP A 33 28.99 2.70 18.86
N LYS A 34 29.52 1.48 18.93
CA LYS A 34 30.54 1.01 18.02
C LYS A 34 30.08 1.07 16.56
N ARG A 35 28.86 0.64 16.24
CA ARG A 35 28.35 0.63 14.85
C ARG A 35 28.28 2.04 14.27
N LEU A 36 27.79 2.99 15.06
CA LEU A 36 27.73 4.39 14.67
C LEU A 36 29.14 4.96 14.48
N SER A 37 30.07 4.64 15.38
CA SER A 37 31.47 5.10 15.27
C SER A 37 32.18 4.53 14.05
N ASP A 38 31.99 3.23 13.76
CA ASP A 38 32.54 2.55 12.59
C ASP A 38 31.99 3.19 11.31
N SER A 39 30.69 3.49 11.25
CA SER A 39 30.10 4.17 10.10
C SER A 39 30.65 5.59 9.88
N LEU A 40 30.76 6.39 10.95
CA LEU A 40 31.32 7.73 10.86
C LEU A 40 32.77 7.71 10.33
N ILE A 41 33.55 6.69 10.69
CA ILE A 41 34.92 6.50 10.20
C ILE A 41 34.93 6.01 8.76
N ASP A 42 34.08 5.04 8.42
CA ASP A 42 33.98 4.52 7.06
C ASP A 42 33.57 5.61 6.08
N ARG A 43 32.62 6.46 6.48
CA ARG A 43 32.12 7.59 5.71
C ARG A 43 32.80 8.90 6.03
N ARG A 44 33.98 8.93 6.68
CA ARG A 44 34.69 10.16 7.08
C ARG A 44 34.98 11.19 5.98
N LYS A 45 34.90 10.79 4.71
CA LYS A 45 35.06 11.67 3.54
C LYS A 45 33.74 12.37 3.17
N ASP A 46 32.60 11.84 3.59
CA ASP A 46 31.27 12.44 3.48
C ASP A 46 31.18 13.72 4.31
N TYR A 47 30.55 14.74 3.74
CA TYR A 47 30.44 16.05 4.39
C TYR A 47 29.69 15.97 5.73
N TYR A 48 28.60 15.20 5.79
CA TYR A 48 27.81 15.07 7.00
C TYR A 48 28.59 14.35 8.11
N ALA A 49 29.24 13.23 7.80
CA ALA A 49 30.04 12.49 8.78
C ALA A 49 31.25 13.29 9.28
N LYS A 50 31.90 14.05 8.38
CA LYS A 50 33.03 14.92 8.73
C LYS A 50 32.66 15.99 9.75
N ASP A 51 31.48 16.59 9.62
CA ASP A 51 31.03 17.61 10.56
C ASP A 51 30.72 17.03 11.94
N ILE A 52 30.11 15.84 12.02
CA ILE A 52 29.91 15.16 13.30
C ILE A 52 31.23 14.81 13.99
N LEU A 53 32.23 14.31 13.24
CA LEU A 53 33.55 14.04 13.80
C LEU A 53 34.20 15.31 14.37
N LYS A 54 33.99 16.49 13.77
CA LYS A 54 34.45 17.76 14.34
C LYS A 54 33.71 18.11 15.65
N LEU A 55 32.40 17.91 15.71
CA LEU A 55 31.61 18.15 16.93
C LEU A 55 32.09 17.24 18.07
N ILE A 56 32.31 15.95 17.79
CA ILE A 56 32.88 14.97 18.72
C ILE A 56 34.27 15.43 19.19
N ASN A 57 35.11 15.94 18.28
CA ASN A 57 36.44 16.40 18.63
C ASN A 57 36.39 17.65 19.53
N LYS A 58 35.45 18.56 19.30
CA LYS A 58 35.30 19.79 20.10
C LYS A 58 34.77 19.48 21.51
N SER A 59 33.92 18.47 21.64
CA SER A 59 33.19 18.20 22.88
C SER A 59 34.06 17.51 23.94
N LYS A 60 34.06 18.04 25.17
CA LYS A 60 34.80 17.47 26.29
C LYS A 60 33.99 16.42 27.05
N ASN A 61 32.68 16.54 27.09
CA ASN A 61 31.77 15.63 27.80
C ASN A 61 30.44 15.48 27.02
N ARG A 62 29.52 14.69 27.56
CA ARG A 62 28.23 14.39 26.91
C ARG A 62 27.32 15.61 26.79
N ASP A 63 27.27 16.45 27.81
CA ASP A 63 26.39 17.63 27.83
C ASP A 63 26.83 18.68 26.79
N GLU A 64 28.15 18.91 26.68
CA GLU A 64 28.72 19.77 25.65
C GLU A 64 28.50 19.19 24.24
N PHE A 65 28.55 17.87 24.10
CA PHE A 65 28.26 17.21 22.82
C PHE A 65 26.79 17.37 22.42
N SER A 66 25.87 17.14 23.35
CA SER A 66 24.42 17.35 23.15
C SER A 66 24.11 18.77 22.72
N THR A 67 24.66 19.77 23.44
CA THR A 67 24.49 21.19 23.11
C THR A 67 25.06 21.52 21.73
N ASN A 68 26.27 21.04 21.41
CA ASN A 68 26.90 21.27 20.11
C ASN A 68 26.09 20.65 18.95
N ILE A 69 25.38 19.53 19.16
CA ILE A 69 24.48 18.94 18.15
C ILE A 69 23.28 19.86 17.89
N ILE A 70 22.63 20.33 18.95
CA ILE A 70 21.46 21.22 18.86
C ILE A 70 21.84 22.52 18.15
N ASP A 71 22.90 23.20 18.59
CA ASP A 71 23.37 24.45 18.00
C ASP A 71 23.72 24.29 16.51
N TYR A 72 24.37 23.18 16.18
CA TYR A 72 24.70 22.86 14.80
C TYR A 72 23.47 22.68 13.93
N LEU A 73 22.44 21.99 14.43
CA LEU A 73 21.19 21.79 13.71
C LEU A 73 20.36 23.07 13.58
N LYS A 74 20.34 23.93 14.60
CA LYS A 74 19.75 25.29 14.51
C LYS A 74 20.37 26.12 13.38
N LEU A 75 21.69 25.97 13.18
CA LEU A 75 22.41 26.69 12.11
C LEU A 75 22.23 26.07 10.73
N LYS A 76 22.23 24.74 10.64
CA LYS A 76 22.26 24.02 9.35
C LYS A 76 20.90 23.58 8.83
N GLY A 77 19.89 23.49 9.68
CA GLY A 77 18.54 23.03 9.35
C GLY A 77 18.41 21.53 9.02
N LYS A 78 19.52 20.85 8.63
CA LYS A 78 19.52 19.43 8.29
C LYS A 78 20.91 18.80 8.33
N ASN A 79 21.05 17.66 9.01
CA ASN A 79 22.17 16.73 8.84
C ASN A 79 21.76 15.34 9.33
N PHE A 80 21.80 14.34 8.45
CA PHE A 80 21.27 13.00 8.72
C PHE A 80 21.82 12.35 9.99
N TYR A 81 23.12 12.50 10.26
CA TYR A 81 23.71 11.98 11.48
C TYR A 81 23.29 12.81 12.70
N ALA A 82 23.41 14.14 12.64
CA ALA A 82 23.04 15.00 13.78
C ALA A 82 21.57 14.85 14.16
N ASN A 83 20.68 14.71 13.17
CA ASN A 83 19.25 14.46 13.38
C ASN A 83 19.04 13.21 14.24
N SER A 84 19.69 12.09 13.88
CA SER A 84 19.61 10.84 14.65
C SER A 84 20.28 10.92 16.03
N LEU A 85 21.26 11.81 16.22
CA LEU A 85 21.90 12.01 17.52
C LEU A 85 21.00 12.74 18.53
N LEU A 86 19.96 13.47 18.10
CA LEU A 86 19.03 14.17 19.00
C LEU A 86 18.33 13.20 19.95
N ILE A 87 17.93 12.01 19.48
CA ILE A 87 17.34 11.00 20.36
C ILE A 87 18.37 10.52 21.40
N GLY A 88 19.64 10.46 21.02
CA GLY A 88 20.74 10.14 21.93
C GLY A 88 20.98 11.19 23.02
N ASN A 89 20.59 12.45 22.81
CA ASN A 89 20.62 13.47 23.85
C ASN A 89 19.62 13.19 24.99
N ILE A 90 18.52 12.50 24.67
CA ILE A 90 17.46 12.13 25.63
C ILE A 90 17.84 10.85 26.35
N THR A 91 18.19 9.80 25.60
CA THR A 91 18.50 8.47 26.17
C THR A 91 19.90 8.38 26.79
N GLY A 92 20.76 9.36 26.49
CA GLY A 92 22.17 9.34 26.85
C GLY A 92 22.99 8.27 26.11
N LYS A 93 22.43 7.62 25.09
CA LYS A 93 23.05 6.58 24.25
C LYS A 93 22.99 7.00 22.78
N TYR A 94 24.14 7.14 22.13
CA TYR A 94 24.21 7.52 20.71
C TYR A 94 24.42 6.27 19.85
N ASN A 95 23.32 5.61 19.48
CA ASN A 95 23.29 4.33 18.77
C ASN A 95 22.38 4.32 17.52
N PHE A 96 21.66 5.41 17.25
CA PHE A 96 20.82 5.54 16.06
C PHE A 96 21.67 5.62 14.80
N TYR A 97 21.77 4.51 14.11
CA TYR A 97 22.43 4.41 12.81
C TYR A 97 21.46 4.69 11.64
N ASP A 98 20.15 4.56 11.89
CA ASP A 98 19.11 4.82 10.90
C ASP A 98 18.74 6.30 10.91
N PHE A 99 18.83 6.93 9.74
CA PHE A 99 18.88 8.38 9.63
C PHE A 99 17.49 9.00 9.59
N TYR A 100 17.23 9.98 10.46
CA TYR A 100 16.08 10.87 10.26
C TYR A 100 16.41 11.82 9.10
N LEU A 101 15.85 11.51 7.92
CA LEU A 101 16.18 12.18 6.66
C LEU A 101 15.39 13.48 6.43
N ASP A 102 14.38 13.76 7.24
CA ASP A 102 13.53 14.94 7.07
C ASP A 102 14.24 16.20 7.59
N SER A 103 13.73 17.37 7.22
CA SER A 103 14.20 18.65 7.78
C SER A 103 13.90 18.70 9.28
N VAL A 104 14.75 19.37 10.05
CA VAL A 104 14.44 19.69 11.46
C VAL A 104 13.85 21.10 11.61
N GLU A 105 13.64 21.79 10.49
CA GLU A 105 12.93 23.07 10.47
C GLU A 105 11.52 22.90 11.05
N GLY A 106 11.14 23.81 11.96
CA GLY A 106 9.87 23.73 12.69
C GLY A 106 9.89 22.84 13.94
N LEU A 107 10.96 22.06 14.18
CA LEU A 107 11.10 21.30 15.43
C LEU A 107 11.70 22.16 16.55
N ASN A 108 11.15 22.03 17.75
CA ASN A 108 11.74 22.50 19.00
C ASN A 108 12.94 21.61 19.38
N LEU A 109 14.11 21.93 18.85
CA LEU A 109 15.34 21.18 19.11
C LEU A 109 15.75 21.18 20.59
N ASP A 110 15.33 22.19 21.37
CA ASP A 110 15.62 22.28 22.80
C ASP A 110 14.82 21.28 23.65
N ALA A 111 13.81 20.62 23.07
CA ALA A 111 13.11 19.51 23.72
C ALA A 111 13.94 18.21 23.76
N PHE A 112 14.99 18.08 22.95
CA PHE A 112 15.83 16.87 22.91
C PHE A 112 16.95 16.92 23.95
N THR A 113 16.55 16.87 25.22
CA THR A 113 17.46 16.89 26.37
C THR A 113 17.14 15.74 27.33
N LYS A 114 18.07 15.47 28.24
CA LYS A 114 17.92 14.41 29.24
C LYS A 114 16.73 14.64 30.19
N ASP A 115 16.29 15.88 30.36
CA ASP A 115 15.15 16.22 31.23
C ASP A 115 13.82 15.63 30.71
N ASN A 116 13.80 15.19 29.46
CA ASN A 116 12.68 14.52 28.80
C ASN A 116 12.89 13.00 28.66
N GLU A 117 13.82 12.39 29.42
CA GLU A 117 14.03 10.94 29.42
C GLU A 117 12.77 10.17 29.87
N ASP A 118 11.96 10.74 30.75
CA ASP A 118 10.69 10.13 31.20
C ASP A 118 9.65 10.03 30.09
N LEU A 119 9.63 10.98 29.14
CA LEU A 119 8.73 10.96 27.99
C LEU A 119 8.89 9.71 27.12
N ILE A 120 10.07 9.08 27.13
CA ILE A 120 10.30 7.85 26.37
C ILE A 120 9.37 6.72 26.82
N GLN A 121 9.03 6.65 28.12
CA GLN A 121 8.10 5.62 28.61
C GLN A 121 6.65 5.93 28.22
N ASP A 122 6.23 7.20 28.30
CA ASP A 122 4.90 7.61 27.85
C ASP A 122 4.73 7.31 26.35
N LEU A 123 5.69 7.74 25.53
CA LEU A 123 5.69 7.50 24.09
C LEU A 123 5.73 6.02 23.73
N LYS A 124 6.44 5.20 24.50
CA LYS A 124 6.44 3.74 24.35
C LYS A 124 5.07 3.14 24.59
N SER A 125 4.36 3.60 25.64
CA SER A 125 3.05 3.08 26.01
C SER A 125 2.01 3.29 24.90
N HIS A 126 2.15 4.36 24.12
CA HIS A 126 1.28 4.68 22.99
C HIS A 126 1.82 4.29 21.62
N PHE A 127 3.04 3.74 21.53
CA PHE A 127 3.67 3.45 20.24
C PHE A 127 2.86 2.43 19.41
N VAL A 128 2.21 1.47 20.08
CA VAL A 128 1.35 0.50 19.42
C VAL A 128 0.16 1.17 18.72
N GLU A 129 -0.45 2.19 19.35
CA GLU A 129 -1.57 2.93 18.77
C GLU A 129 -1.12 3.71 17.53
N TYR A 130 0.04 4.36 17.61
CA TYR A 130 0.66 5.03 16.46
C TYR A 130 0.94 4.06 15.31
N VAL A 131 1.41 2.85 15.59
CA VAL A 131 1.69 1.82 14.57
C VAL A 131 0.40 1.28 13.97
N VAL A 132 -0.61 0.97 14.77
CA VAL A 132 -1.88 0.36 14.31
C VAL A 132 -2.73 1.35 13.53
N LYS A 133 -2.68 2.65 13.87
CA LYS A 133 -3.45 3.69 13.19
C LYS A 133 -3.07 3.84 11.72
N ASN A 134 -1.84 3.47 11.36
CA ASN A 134 -1.31 3.60 10.00
C ASN A 134 -0.92 2.25 9.41
N ASN A 135 -1.59 1.85 8.33
CA ASN A 135 -1.36 0.55 7.70
C ASN A 135 0.08 0.36 7.19
N LYS A 136 0.74 1.42 6.72
CA LYS A 136 2.15 1.34 6.32
C LYS A 136 3.06 1.05 7.51
N HIS A 137 2.83 1.71 8.66
CA HIS A 137 3.53 1.40 9.89
C HIS A 137 3.21 -0.02 10.37
N LYS A 138 1.93 -0.38 10.45
CA LYS A 138 1.48 -1.74 10.79
C LYS A 138 2.19 -2.81 9.94
N ASN A 139 2.22 -2.65 8.62
CA ASN A 139 2.89 -3.58 7.69
C ASN A 139 4.41 -3.63 7.89
N THR A 140 5.05 -2.53 8.28
CA THR A 140 6.47 -2.51 8.67
C THR A 140 6.72 -3.32 9.95
N PHE A 141 5.80 -3.27 10.91
CA PHE A 141 5.91 -3.95 12.19
C PHE A 141 5.36 -5.37 12.22
N SER A 142 4.67 -5.81 11.17
CA SER A 142 4.24 -7.19 11.00
C SER A 142 5.39 -8.18 11.23
N GLU A 143 5.03 -9.34 11.80
CA GLU A 143 6.01 -10.39 12.06
C GLU A 143 6.66 -10.85 10.76
N ARG A 144 7.92 -11.29 10.85
CA ARG A 144 8.62 -11.87 9.72
C ARG A 144 8.77 -13.36 9.94
N MET A 145 8.32 -14.15 8.98
CA MET A 145 8.45 -15.60 9.01
C MET A 145 9.54 -16.11 8.06
N PRO A 146 10.25 -17.20 8.42
CA PRO A 146 11.23 -17.81 7.54
C PRO A 146 10.52 -18.53 6.39
N VAL A 147 10.86 -18.14 5.15
CA VAL A 147 10.39 -18.79 3.93
C VAL A 147 11.61 -19.14 3.08
N GLY A 148 11.99 -20.42 3.13
CA GLY A 148 13.23 -20.89 2.52
C GLY A 148 14.46 -20.28 3.22
N LYS A 149 15.25 -19.50 2.48
CA LYS A 149 16.44 -18.79 3.01
C LYS A 149 16.20 -17.32 3.35
N SER A 150 14.96 -16.83 3.17
CA SER A 150 14.59 -15.42 3.34
C SER A 150 13.61 -15.23 4.51
N LEU A 151 13.56 -14.02 5.04
CA LEU A 151 12.55 -13.59 6.03
C LEU A 151 11.55 -12.66 5.35
N MET A 152 10.27 -13.06 5.33
CA MET A 152 9.19 -12.31 4.67
C MET A 152 8.20 -11.79 5.70
N LYS A 153 7.59 -10.62 5.45
CA LYS A 153 6.54 -10.07 6.32
C LYS A 153 5.30 -10.97 6.25
N ASP A 154 4.61 -11.15 7.37
CA ASP A 154 3.33 -11.84 7.44
C ASP A 154 2.20 -10.86 7.76
N LEU A 155 1.49 -10.44 6.72
CA LEU A 155 0.32 -9.57 6.81
C LEU A 155 -0.99 -10.37 7.01
N SER A 156 -0.91 -11.70 7.04
CA SER A 156 -2.09 -12.56 7.28
C SER A 156 -2.45 -12.69 8.75
N GLN A 157 -1.58 -12.25 9.65
CA GLN A 157 -1.77 -12.29 11.09
C GLN A 157 -2.00 -10.88 11.65
N ASP A 158 -2.70 -10.82 12.77
CA ASP A 158 -2.80 -9.59 13.53
C ASP A 158 -1.44 -9.18 14.07
N LEU A 159 -1.29 -7.86 14.27
CA LEU A 159 -0.06 -7.28 14.77
C LEU A 159 0.21 -7.75 16.20
N ASN A 160 1.37 -8.36 16.44
CA ASN A 160 1.84 -8.71 17.77
C ASN A 160 2.29 -7.45 18.52
N LYS A 161 1.36 -6.88 19.30
CA LYS A 161 1.56 -5.63 20.06
C LYS A 161 2.77 -5.69 21.00
N GLU A 162 3.04 -6.83 21.64
CA GLU A 162 4.19 -6.99 22.52
C GLU A 162 5.51 -6.93 21.76
N GLU A 163 5.57 -7.54 20.58
CA GLU A 163 6.77 -7.51 19.75
C GLU A 163 7.03 -6.11 19.18
N VAL A 164 5.99 -5.35 18.87
CA VAL A 164 6.11 -3.93 18.49
C VAL A 164 6.77 -3.11 19.61
N VAL A 165 6.36 -3.31 20.85
CA VAL A 165 6.95 -2.63 22.01
C VAL A 165 8.41 -3.07 22.22
N LYS A 166 8.73 -4.35 22.02
CA LYS A 166 10.12 -4.83 22.07
C LYS A 166 10.97 -4.24 20.95
N ASP A 167 10.42 -4.10 19.75
CA ASP A 167 11.13 -3.48 18.63
C ASP A 167 11.39 -1.98 18.87
N PHE A 168 10.48 -1.29 19.54
CA PHE A 168 10.73 0.08 20.02
C PHE A 168 11.94 0.13 20.96
N ASP A 169 12.00 -0.75 21.96
CA ASP A 169 13.15 -0.84 22.88
C ASP A 169 14.44 -1.22 22.15
N ARG A 170 14.39 -2.19 21.23
CA ARG A 170 15.56 -2.61 20.45
C ARG A 170 16.09 -1.46 19.60
N ALA A 171 15.21 -0.73 18.92
CA ALA A 171 15.57 0.44 18.12
C ALA A 171 16.22 1.52 19.00
N LEU A 172 15.63 1.85 20.15
CA LEU A 172 16.21 2.79 21.12
C LEU A 172 17.57 2.35 21.65
N ASN A 173 17.81 1.04 21.77
CA ASN A 173 19.07 0.49 22.27
C ASN A 173 20.08 0.18 21.15
N GLY A 174 19.74 0.39 19.88
CA GLY A 174 20.59 0.07 18.73
C GLY A 174 20.79 -1.44 18.55
N GLU A 175 19.90 -2.22 19.13
CA GLU A 175 19.89 -3.68 19.03
C GLU A 175 19.32 -4.11 17.68
N LYS A 176 19.61 -5.35 17.29
CA LYS A 176 19.06 -5.89 16.04
C LYS A 176 17.57 -6.20 16.22
N THR A 177 16.79 -5.79 15.24
CA THR A 177 15.41 -6.21 15.00
C THR A 177 15.38 -7.22 13.85
N ASN A 178 14.20 -7.71 13.47
CA ASN A 178 14.04 -8.49 12.25
C ASN A 178 14.00 -7.62 10.97
N ASP A 179 14.05 -6.29 11.11
CA ASP A 179 14.17 -5.30 10.04
C ASP A 179 14.93 -4.06 10.53
N ASP A 180 16.27 -4.14 10.49
CA ASP A 180 17.19 -3.13 11.02
C ASP A 180 17.18 -1.78 10.28
N ASN A 181 16.35 -1.62 9.24
CA ASN A 181 16.36 -0.42 8.39
C ASN A 181 15.00 0.28 8.28
N THR A 182 13.87 -0.42 8.44
CA THR A 182 12.56 0.26 8.36
C THR A 182 11.95 0.50 9.74
N LYS A 183 12.09 -0.45 10.68
CA LYS A 183 11.55 -0.30 12.04
C LYS A 183 12.24 0.82 12.82
N PRO A 184 13.59 0.91 12.87
CA PRO A 184 14.25 2.01 13.57
C PRO A 184 13.92 3.37 12.96
N ARG A 185 13.76 3.46 11.63
CA ARG A 185 13.29 4.67 10.96
C ARG A 185 11.91 5.13 11.40
N VAL A 186 10.94 4.22 11.55
CA VAL A 186 9.59 4.57 12.04
C VAL A 186 9.65 5.03 13.49
N VAL A 187 10.39 4.33 14.37
CA VAL A 187 10.60 4.73 15.77
C VAL A 187 11.24 6.11 15.86
N SER A 188 12.31 6.34 15.08
CA SER A 188 13.02 7.61 15.04
C SER A 188 12.11 8.75 14.58
N LYS A 189 11.33 8.55 13.51
CA LYS A 189 10.39 9.56 13.01
C LYS A 189 9.31 9.89 14.04
N TYR A 190 8.76 8.87 14.70
CA TYR A 190 7.77 9.03 15.77
C TYR A 190 8.32 9.87 16.93
N LEU A 191 9.50 9.51 17.46
CA LEU A 191 10.16 10.26 18.54
C LEU A 191 10.50 11.69 18.14
N MET A 192 11.05 11.87 16.93
CA MET A 192 11.43 13.18 16.41
C MET A 192 10.23 14.12 16.28
N LYS A 193 9.12 13.63 15.73
CA LYS A 193 7.90 14.42 15.54
C LYS A 193 7.16 14.66 16.85
N THR A 194 7.09 13.68 17.74
CA THR A 194 6.39 13.84 19.03
C THR A 194 7.13 14.82 19.93
N ILE A 195 8.41 14.56 20.21
CA ILE A 195 9.20 15.38 21.14
C ILE A 195 9.50 16.76 20.56
N GLY A 196 9.74 16.83 19.25
CA GLY A 196 10.09 18.08 18.59
C GLY A 196 8.92 19.03 18.34
N VAL A 197 7.66 18.56 18.40
CA VAL A 197 6.49 19.41 18.06
C VAL A 197 5.60 19.66 19.26
N TYR A 198 5.39 18.64 20.12
CA TYR A 198 4.39 18.69 21.18
C TYR A 198 5.01 18.97 22.54
N THR A 199 4.22 19.58 23.43
CA THR A 199 4.67 19.79 24.81
C THR A 199 4.62 18.49 25.61
N LYS A 200 5.33 18.45 26.74
CA LYS A 200 5.30 17.32 27.68
C LYS A 200 3.88 17.03 28.17
N GLU A 201 3.07 18.07 28.35
CA GLU A 201 1.68 17.97 28.81
C GLU A 201 0.77 17.41 27.71
N ASP A 202 0.98 17.82 26.45
CA ASP A 202 0.25 17.23 25.31
C ASP A 202 0.48 15.72 25.21
N ILE A 203 1.74 15.29 25.34
CA ILE A 203 2.11 13.86 25.24
C ILE A 203 1.51 13.06 26.39
N LYS A 204 1.51 13.61 27.61
CA LYS A 204 1.07 12.88 28.82
C LYS A 204 -0.45 12.85 29.00
N GLU A 205 -1.12 13.96 28.70
CA GLU A 205 -2.52 14.14 29.06
C GLU A 205 -3.45 14.09 27.85
N ASN A 206 -2.92 14.26 26.63
CA ASN A 206 -3.71 14.49 25.43
C ASN A 206 -3.18 13.71 24.23
N PHE A 207 -2.75 12.46 24.45
CA PHE A 207 -2.07 11.69 23.42
C PHE A 207 -2.95 11.40 22.19
N ASP A 208 -4.27 11.33 22.33
CA ASP A 208 -5.19 11.17 21.20
C ASP A 208 -5.10 12.34 20.20
N PHE A 209 -4.90 13.57 20.69
CA PHE A 209 -4.61 14.74 19.85
C PHE A 209 -3.26 14.56 19.13
N VAL A 210 -2.23 14.12 19.84
CA VAL A 210 -0.91 13.88 19.26
C VAL A 210 -1.01 12.84 18.14
N LEU A 211 -1.71 11.72 18.37
CA LEU A 211 -1.96 10.70 17.35
C LEU A 211 -2.75 11.24 16.17
N TYR A 212 -3.73 12.11 16.41
CA TYR A 212 -4.50 12.80 15.37
C TYR A 212 -3.59 13.64 14.46
N ASP A 213 -2.70 14.42 15.06
CA ASP A 213 -1.99 15.53 14.40
C ASP A 213 -0.59 15.16 13.89
N ILE A 214 0.07 14.14 14.45
CA ILE A 214 1.50 13.82 14.22
C ILE A 214 1.87 13.63 12.73
N ASP A 215 0.97 13.08 11.94
CA ASP A 215 1.16 12.87 10.51
C ASP A 215 0.38 13.86 9.64
N ARG A 216 -0.30 14.84 10.24
CA ARG A 216 -1.17 15.83 9.56
C ARG A 216 -0.65 17.26 9.55
N GLY A 217 0.55 17.51 10.05
CA GLY A 217 1.05 18.83 10.43
C GLY A 217 0.79 19.95 9.40
N ASP A 218 -0.32 20.67 9.58
CA ASP A 218 -0.71 21.87 8.84
C ASP A 218 0.26 23.02 9.17
N LYS A 219 0.31 24.04 8.33
CA LYS A 219 1.06 25.29 8.54
C LYS A 219 0.51 26.14 9.70
N LYS A 220 -0.63 25.79 10.29
CA LYS A 220 -1.24 26.51 11.43
C LYS A 220 -0.49 26.25 12.73
N GLY A 221 -0.65 27.12 13.72
CA GLY A 221 -0.02 26.96 15.04
C GLY A 221 -0.61 25.78 15.82
N ILE A 222 0.22 25.09 16.61
CA ILE A 222 -0.18 23.90 17.39
C ILE A 222 -1.35 24.15 18.33
N ASP A 223 -1.41 25.33 18.96
CA ASP A 223 -2.49 25.71 19.87
C ASP A 223 -3.85 25.78 19.18
N GLU A 224 -3.88 26.24 17.93
CA GLU A 224 -5.13 26.30 17.15
C GLU A 224 -5.60 24.90 16.77
N ARG A 225 -4.68 24.03 16.35
CA ARG A 225 -5.00 22.64 15.99
C ARG A 225 -5.51 21.86 17.21
N ARG A 226 -4.84 22.02 18.35
CA ARG A 226 -5.24 21.45 19.64
C ARG A 226 -6.60 21.97 20.10
N ARG A 227 -6.85 23.28 20.02
CA ARG A 227 -8.16 23.86 20.34
C ARG A 227 -9.27 23.27 19.46
N LYS A 228 -9.03 23.15 18.15
CA LYS A 228 -9.99 22.53 17.22
C LYS A 228 -10.26 21.08 17.58
N TYR A 229 -9.22 20.32 17.88
CA TYR A 229 -9.38 18.94 18.33
C TYR A 229 -10.26 18.84 19.59
N PHE A 230 -9.99 19.65 20.63
CA PHE A 230 -10.76 19.59 21.87
C PHE A 230 -12.20 20.08 21.75
N LEU A 231 -12.46 21.04 20.86
CA LEU A 231 -13.84 21.46 20.55
C LEU A 231 -14.70 20.29 20.06
N HIS A 232 -14.06 19.24 19.54
CA HIS A 232 -14.70 18.05 19.02
C HIS A 232 -14.24 16.77 19.76
N SER A 233 -13.89 16.89 21.05
CA SER A 233 -13.33 15.79 21.86
C SER A 233 -14.22 14.55 22.00
N ASN A 234 -15.51 14.67 21.70
CA ASN A 234 -16.44 13.53 21.66
C ASN A 234 -16.43 12.77 20.32
N LEU A 235 -15.72 13.28 19.31
CA LEU A 235 -15.66 12.70 17.97
C LEU A 235 -14.45 11.78 17.81
N SER A 236 -14.62 10.71 17.07
CA SER A 236 -13.52 9.82 16.68
C SER A 236 -12.59 10.49 15.67
N ASN A 237 -11.35 9.97 15.57
CA ASN A 237 -10.39 10.40 14.55
C ASN A 237 -10.93 10.29 13.12
N ASN A 238 -11.82 9.34 12.85
CA ASN A 238 -12.45 9.16 11.54
C ASN A 238 -13.50 10.25 11.28
N GLN A 239 -14.34 10.53 12.27
CA GLN A 239 -15.33 11.61 12.18
C GLN A 239 -14.69 12.97 11.95
N LEU A 240 -13.59 13.26 12.66
CA LEU A 240 -12.82 14.48 12.43
C LEU A 240 -12.26 14.59 11.00
N ARG A 241 -11.84 13.47 10.40
CA ARG A 241 -11.40 13.44 8.99
C ARG A 241 -12.53 13.74 8.04
N LYS A 242 -13.68 13.10 8.23
CA LYS A 242 -14.89 13.38 7.44
C LYS A 242 -15.28 14.86 7.50
N ILE A 243 -15.12 15.51 8.65
CA ILE A 243 -15.34 16.96 8.79
C ILE A 243 -14.30 17.74 7.95
N ASP A 244 -13.01 17.42 8.08
CA ASP A 244 -11.94 18.08 7.32
C ASP A 244 -12.10 17.89 5.79
N GLU A 245 -12.56 16.71 5.37
CA GLU A 245 -12.76 16.31 3.97
C GLU A 245 -14.17 16.66 3.42
N ALA A 246 -15.07 17.27 4.21
CA ALA A 246 -16.44 17.57 3.76
C ALA A 246 -16.50 18.45 2.51
N LYS A 247 -15.49 19.33 2.32
CA LYS A 247 -15.34 20.12 1.07
C LYS A 247 -15.02 19.24 -0.13
N VAL A 248 -14.21 18.20 0.05
CA VAL A 248 -13.88 17.22 -0.99
C VAL A 248 -15.13 16.44 -1.37
N LEU A 249 -15.92 15.99 -0.39
CA LEU A 249 -17.23 15.36 -0.60
C LEU A 249 -18.15 16.24 -1.44
N LYS A 250 -18.31 17.53 -1.08
CA LYS A 250 -19.12 18.49 -1.84
C LYS A 250 -18.66 18.63 -3.29
N LEU A 251 -17.35 18.79 -3.51
CA LEU A 251 -16.77 18.88 -4.85
C LEU A 251 -16.99 17.61 -5.68
N ARG A 252 -17.00 16.44 -5.04
CA ARG A 252 -17.26 15.16 -5.71
C ARG A 252 -18.71 14.98 -6.08
N LEU A 253 -19.63 15.28 -5.16
CA LEU A 253 -21.07 15.28 -5.46
C LEU A 253 -21.38 16.21 -6.64
N GLN A 254 -20.77 17.39 -6.72
CA GLN A 254 -20.95 18.32 -7.84
C GLN A 254 -20.51 17.77 -9.21
N LYS A 255 -19.68 16.72 -9.25
CA LYS A 255 -19.29 16.04 -10.50
C LYS A 255 -20.29 14.97 -10.93
N ILE A 256 -21.18 14.54 -10.03
CA ILE A 256 -22.22 13.55 -10.30
C ILE A 256 -23.49 14.29 -10.68
N ASN A 257 -23.95 14.10 -11.91
CA ASN A 257 -25.20 14.68 -12.38
C ASN A 257 -26.36 13.79 -11.92
N GLY A 258 -27.35 14.35 -11.21
CA GLY A 258 -28.56 13.62 -10.86
C GLY A 258 -29.28 14.18 -9.63
N GLU A 259 -30.58 13.90 -9.53
CA GLU A 259 -31.43 14.37 -8.45
C GLU A 259 -30.91 13.94 -7.06
N VAL A 260 -30.43 12.69 -6.95
CA VAL A 260 -29.88 12.15 -5.69
C VAL A 260 -28.64 12.94 -5.26
N SER A 261 -27.74 13.26 -6.20
CA SER A 261 -26.56 14.08 -5.91
C SER A 261 -26.95 15.48 -5.44
N GLU A 262 -27.93 16.12 -6.10
CA GLU A 262 -28.44 17.43 -5.69
C GLU A 262 -29.08 17.42 -4.29
N GLN A 263 -29.81 16.34 -3.95
CA GLN A 263 -30.38 16.14 -2.62
C GLN A 263 -29.28 15.99 -1.56
N LEU A 264 -28.23 15.22 -1.83
CA LEU A 264 -27.08 15.07 -0.92
C LEU A 264 -26.32 16.39 -0.73
N ILE A 265 -26.12 17.17 -1.80
CA ILE A 265 -25.53 18.51 -1.74
C ILE A 265 -26.39 19.44 -0.87
N SER A 266 -27.72 19.38 -1.02
CA SER A 266 -28.65 20.18 -0.23
C SER A 266 -28.57 19.81 1.26
N ARG A 267 -28.59 18.51 1.60
CA ARG A 267 -28.39 18.01 2.96
C ARG A 267 -27.06 18.48 3.55
N LEU A 268 -25.97 18.37 2.79
CA LEU A 268 -24.64 18.82 3.21
C LEU A 268 -24.61 20.34 3.44
N ASN A 269 -25.22 21.14 2.56
CA ASN A 269 -25.30 22.60 2.73
C ASN A 269 -26.07 23.00 4.00
N ASN A 270 -27.09 22.24 4.40
CA ASN A 270 -27.87 22.51 5.61
C ASN A 270 -27.03 22.33 6.88
N ILE A 271 -26.02 21.47 6.86
CA ILE A 271 -25.16 21.17 8.02
C ILE A 271 -23.75 21.77 7.91
N GLU A 272 -23.37 22.36 6.77
CA GLU A 272 -21.99 22.79 6.45
C GLU A 272 -21.36 23.73 7.50
N ASN A 273 -22.18 24.51 8.22
CA ASN A 273 -21.70 25.44 9.24
C ASN A 273 -21.55 24.81 10.64
N ASN A 274 -22.13 23.62 10.88
CA ASN A 274 -22.15 22.94 12.18
C ASN A 274 -21.95 21.42 12.01
N LEU A 275 -20.93 21.02 11.23
CA LEU A 275 -20.70 19.61 10.85
C LEU A 275 -20.45 18.69 12.06
N ASP A 276 -19.81 19.20 13.09
CA ASP A 276 -19.51 18.49 14.34
C ASP A 276 -20.76 18.19 15.16
N GLU A 277 -21.70 19.14 15.23
CA GLU A 277 -22.99 18.95 15.90
C GLU A 277 -23.91 17.98 15.12
N ASN A 278 -23.67 17.84 13.82
CA ASN A 278 -24.47 17.01 12.90
C ASN A 278 -23.67 15.83 12.34
N ILE A 279 -22.75 15.27 13.13
CA ILE A 279 -21.82 14.25 12.65
C ILE A 279 -22.54 13.01 12.09
N THR A 280 -23.64 12.57 12.70
CA THR A 280 -24.43 11.43 12.20
C THR A 280 -24.97 11.70 10.80
N GLU A 281 -25.53 12.88 10.57
CA GLU A 281 -26.03 13.27 9.23
C GLU A 281 -24.88 13.34 8.22
N LEU A 282 -23.70 13.84 8.61
CA LEU A 282 -22.52 13.83 7.75
C LEU A 282 -22.12 12.40 7.38
N GLU A 283 -22.10 11.47 8.34
CA GLU A 283 -21.77 10.07 8.09
C GLU A 283 -22.79 9.36 7.19
N ASP A 284 -24.07 9.72 7.32
CA ASP A 284 -25.13 9.24 6.43
C ASP A 284 -24.93 9.78 5.01
N ILE A 285 -24.61 11.07 4.83
CA ILE A 285 -24.29 11.64 3.51
C ILE A 285 -23.07 10.97 2.88
N TYR A 286 -22.02 10.68 3.66
CA TYR A 286 -20.86 9.91 3.16
C TYR A 286 -21.29 8.52 2.69
N SER A 287 -22.12 7.83 3.47
CA SER A 287 -22.60 6.47 3.14
C SER A 287 -23.47 6.48 1.88
N ASP A 288 -24.38 7.45 1.75
CA ASP A 288 -25.24 7.61 0.58
C ASP A 288 -24.43 8.01 -0.67
N TYR A 289 -23.40 8.85 -0.51
CA TYR A 289 -22.43 9.12 -1.57
C TYR A 289 -21.75 7.82 -2.01
N GLU A 290 -21.32 6.99 -1.06
CA GLU A 290 -20.63 5.73 -1.37
C GLU A 290 -21.49 4.79 -2.21
N VAL A 291 -22.79 4.70 -1.88
CA VAL A 291 -23.75 3.94 -2.69
C VAL A 291 -23.90 4.56 -4.08
N LEU A 292 -24.18 5.87 -4.15
CA LEU A 292 -24.44 6.59 -5.40
C LEU A 292 -23.30 6.44 -6.41
N TYR A 293 -22.04 6.58 -5.99
CA TYR A 293 -20.93 6.48 -6.95
C TYR A 293 -20.66 5.02 -7.37
N ARG A 294 -20.96 4.03 -6.51
CA ARG A 294 -20.83 2.62 -6.87
C ARG A 294 -21.91 2.22 -7.88
N GLU A 295 -23.12 2.78 -7.75
CA GLU A 295 -24.17 2.66 -8.77
C GLU A 295 -23.69 3.27 -10.09
N ASP A 296 -23.18 4.51 -10.07
CA ASP A 296 -22.60 5.17 -11.25
C ASP A 296 -21.52 4.31 -11.92
N LEU A 297 -20.61 3.71 -11.15
CA LEU A 297 -19.63 2.77 -11.67
C LEU A 297 -20.31 1.58 -12.36
N ILE A 298 -21.23 0.90 -11.70
CA ILE A 298 -21.89 -0.33 -12.18
C ILE A 298 -22.70 -0.07 -13.45
N GLU A 299 -23.46 1.01 -13.51
CA GLU A 299 -24.32 1.39 -14.65
C GLU A 299 -23.51 1.65 -15.93
N HIS A 300 -22.27 2.12 -15.80
CA HIS A 300 -21.40 2.39 -16.94
C HIS A 300 -20.57 1.17 -17.39
N LEU A 301 -20.67 0.02 -16.71
CA LEU A 301 -19.96 -1.20 -17.10
C LEU A 301 -20.62 -1.88 -18.30
N PHE A 302 -19.80 -2.49 -19.15
CA PHE A 302 -20.27 -3.22 -20.31
C PHE A 302 -21.11 -4.47 -19.95
N VAL A 303 -22.29 -4.59 -20.57
CA VAL A 303 -23.19 -5.75 -20.45
C VAL A 303 -23.32 -6.47 -21.79
N PRO A 304 -22.73 -7.68 -21.96
CA PRO A 304 -22.89 -8.45 -23.18
C PRO A 304 -24.33 -8.96 -23.33
N GLN A 305 -24.95 -8.61 -24.46
CA GLN A 305 -26.32 -9.01 -24.80
C GLN A 305 -26.40 -10.44 -25.36
N ASN A 306 -25.32 -10.91 -25.97
CA ASN A 306 -25.22 -12.23 -26.57
C ASN A 306 -24.28 -13.13 -25.76
N ASP A 307 -24.50 -14.44 -25.87
CA ASP A 307 -23.62 -15.47 -25.29
C ASP A 307 -22.16 -15.31 -25.71
N VAL A 308 -21.92 -14.89 -26.95
CA VAL A 308 -20.60 -14.55 -27.49
C VAL A 308 -20.70 -13.21 -28.18
N THR A 309 -19.93 -12.24 -27.70
CA THR A 309 -19.81 -10.90 -28.28
C THR A 309 -18.39 -10.69 -28.77
N ILE A 310 -18.21 -10.42 -30.07
CA ILE A 310 -16.92 -10.14 -30.67
C ILE A 310 -16.87 -8.64 -31.01
N ILE A 311 -15.91 -7.94 -30.44
CA ILE A 311 -15.65 -6.52 -30.69
C ILE A 311 -14.55 -6.41 -31.75
N GLU A 312 -14.90 -5.77 -32.86
CA GLU A 312 -14.03 -5.64 -34.03
C GLU A 312 -13.76 -4.17 -34.42
N ASN A 313 -14.53 -3.23 -33.86
CA ASN A 313 -14.44 -1.79 -34.16
C ASN A 313 -14.04 -1.00 -32.91
N VAL A 314 -13.28 0.08 -33.09
CA VAL A 314 -12.86 0.96 -31.99
C VAL A 314 -14.04 1.69 -31.33
N SER A 315 -15.08 2.03 -32.10
CA SER A 315 -16.29 2.71 -31.59
C SER A 315 -17.14 1.83 -30.66
N ASP A 316 -16.95 0.51 -30.73
CA ASP A 316 -17.63 -0.48 -29.89
C ASP A 316 -16.86 -0.76 -28.58
N LEU A 317 -15.68 -0.15 -28.39
CA LEU A 317 -14.95 -0.25 -27.14
C LEU A 317 -15.75 0.41 -26.01
N LYS A 318 -16.03 -0.38 -24.97
CA LYS A 318 -16.75 0.07 -23.78
C LYS A 318 -15.91 -0.19 -22.53
N PRO A 319 -16.07 0.65 -21.49
CA PRO A 319 -15.42 0.41 -20.23
C PRO A 319 -15.80 -0.93 -19.61
N GLN A 320 -14.82 -1.64 -19.07
CA GLN A 320 -14.99 -2.97 -18.48
C GLN A 320 -14.27 -3.07 -17.15
N LEU A 321 -14.92 -3.70 -16.18
CA LEU A 321 -14.31 -4.06 -14.91
C LEU A 321 -13.79 -5.50 -15.00
N ILE A 322 -12.47 -5.66 -15.10
CA ILE A 322 -11.83 -6.96 -15.36
C ILE A 322 -10.97 -7.38 -14.17
N HIS A 323 -11.21 -8.59 -13.66
CA HIS A 323 -10.25 -9.32 -12.85
C HIS A 323 -9.35 -10.14 -13.78
N GLN A 324 -8.09 -9.71 -13.92
CA GLN A 324 -7.12 -10.39 -14.76
C GLN A 324 -6.56 -11.65 -14.09
N PHE A 325 -6.40 -12.71 -14.86
CA PHE A 325 -5.74 -13.93 -14.39
C PHE A 325 -4.22 -13.74 -14.39
N ILE A 326 -3.65 -13.63 -13.20
CA ILE A 326 -2.19 -13.45 -13.04
C ILE A 326 -1.48 -14.82 -12.98
N ARG A 327 -2.22 -15.95 -12.96
CA ARG A 327 -1.69 -17.26 -12.58
C ARG A 327 -2.23 -18.39 -13.46
N ASP A 328 -1.42 -19.44 -13.56
CA ASP A 328 -1.80 -20.71 -14.20
C ASP A 328 -2.24 -21.71 -13.12
N PRO A 329 -3.56 -22.00 -12.99
CA PRO A 329 -4.09 -22.92 -11.99
C PRO A 329 -3.41 -24.30 -11.99
N LYS A 330 -2.98 -24.80 -13.16
CA LYS A 330 -2.39 -26.14 -13.29
C LYS A 330 -1.06 -26.26 -12.54
N LYS A 331 -0.25 -25.19 -12.54
CA LYS A 331 1.03 -25.15 -11.80
C LYS A 331 0.81 -25.22 -10.28
N PHE A 332 -0.26 -24.59 -9.78
CA PHE A 332 -0.56 -24.55 -8.35
C PHE A 332 -1.26 -25.80 -7.84
N ARG A 333 -2.10 -26.43 -8.67
CA ARG A 333 -2.83 -27.66 -8.33
C ARG A 333 -1.90 -28.74 -7.77
N LYS A 334 -0.80 -29.02 -8.46
CA LYS A 334 0.16 -30.03 -8.02
C LYS A 334 0.75 -29.71 -6.64
N LEU A 335 1.13 -28.46 -6.41
CA LEU A 335 1.71 -28.02 -5.14
C LEU A 335 0.72 -28.17 -3.97
N GLU A 336 -0.55 -27.79 -4.17
CA GLU A 336 -1.58 -27.90 -3.13
C GLU A 336 -1.90 -29.37 -2.81
N ILE A 337 -1.93 -30.25 -3.81
CA ILE A 337 -2.13 -31.69 -3.60
C ILE A 337 -0.99 -32.30 -2.78
N GLU A 338 0.27 -31.95 -3.07
CA GLU A 338 1.42 -32.43 -2.29
C GLU A 338 1.36 -31.95 -0.83
N LYS A 339 0.99 -30.69 -0.57
CA LYS A 339 0.81 -30.18 0.80
C LYS A 339 -0.28 -30.93 1.57
N ILE A 340 -1.40 -31.22 0.91
CA ILE A 340 -2.49 -31.99 1.52
C ILE A 340 -2.01 -33.39 1.85
N LYS A 341 -1.29 -34.05 0.92
CA LYS A 341 -0.69 -35.36 1.13
C LYS A 341 0.25 -35.36 2.33
N GLU A 342 1.17 -34.41 2.41
CA GLU A 342 2.08 -34.26 3.56
C GLU A 342 1.32 -34.06 4.88
N LYS A 343 0.24 -33.28 4.87
CA LYS A 343 -0.58 -33.04 6.06
C LYS A 343 -1.27 -34.32 6.53
N ILE A 344 -1.87 -35.08 5.61
CA ILE A 344 -2.50 -36.38 5.92
C ILE A 344 -1.47 -37.31 6.57
N ILE A 345 -0.27 -37.42 5.99
CA ILE A 345 0.82 -38.25 6.54
C ILE A 345 1.25 -37.78 7.95
N LYS A 346 1.35 -36.47 8.18
CA LYS A 346 1.71 -35.91 9.50
C LYS A 346 0.65 -36.14 10.58
N GLU A 347 -0.61 -36.30 10.19
CA GLU A 347 -1.73 -36.55 11.11
C GLU A 347 -1.86 -38.02 11.53
N ARG A 348 -1.02 -38.92 11.00
CA ARG A 348 -1.00 -40.32 11.42
C ARG A 348 -0.72 -40.45 12.91
N PHE A 349 -1.63 -41.15 13.60
CA PHE A 349 -1.43 -41.52 15.00
C PHE A 349 -0.26 -42.51 15.16
N ASP A 350 -0.10 -43.41 14.18
CA ASP A 350 1.03 -44.33 14.12
C ASP A 350 2.20 -43.64 13.43
N LYS A 351 3.29 -43.42 14.17
CA LYS A 351 4.56 -42.82 13.70
C LYS A 351 5.33 -43.76 12.74
N ASN A 352 4.68 -44.22 11.69
CA ASN A 352 5.31 -44.93 10.60
C ASN A 352 5.97 -43.91 9.66
N ASP A 353 7.25 -44.11 9.34
CA ASP A 353 8.03 -43.24 8.45
C ASP A 353 7.68 -43.39 6.95
N SER A 354 6.71 -44.25 6.60
CA SER A 354 6.26 -44.45 5.22
C SER A 354 5.71 -43.18 4.58
N GLN A 355 6.16 -42.87 3.36
CA GLN A 355 5.66 -41.77 2.54
C GLN A 355 4.48 -42.18 1.62
N GLU A 356 4.09 -43.46 1.64
CA GLU A 356 2.97 -43.99 0.86
C GLU A 356 1.67 -43.87 1.65
N LEU A 357 0.59 -43.42 1.01
CA LEU A 357 -0.74 -43.31 1.61
C LEU A 357 -1.40 -44.68 1.72
N THR A 358 -2.13 -44.92 2.82
CA THR A 358 -3.07 -46.05 2.91
C THR A 358 -4.28 -45.83 2.00
N GLU A 359 -5.11 -46.85 1.81
CA GLU A 359 -6.34 -46.73 0.99
C GLU A 359 -7.28 -45.65 1.54
N ASP A 360 -7.52 -45.63 2.85
CA ASP A 360 -8.36 -44.60 3.51
C ASP A 360 -7.80 -43.18 3.34
N GLU A 361 -6.47 -43.04 3.40
CA GLU A 361 -5.80 -41.75 3.20
C GLU A 361 -5.83 -41.30 1.74
N GLN A 362 -5.80 -42.25 0.81
CA GLN A 362 -5.93 -41.98 -0.62
C GLN A 362 -7.36 -41.54 -0.96
N GLU A 363 -8.39 -42.14 -0.33
CA GLU A 363 -9.78 -41.69 -0.46
C GLU A 363 -9.93 -40.26 0.08
N ARG A 364 -9.39 -39.99 1.26
CA ARG A 364 -9.37 -38.63 1.86
C ARG A 364 -8.64 -37.62 0.96
N LEU A 365 -7.52 -38.01 0.34
CA LEU A 365 -6.81 -37.14 -0.61
C LEU A 365 -7.68 -36.82 -1.83
N ASN A 366 -8.37 -37.81 -2.40
CA ASN A 366 -9.25 -37.62 -3.56
C ASN A 366 -10.42 -36.67 -3.25
N GLU A 367 -11.04 -36.77 -2.08
CA GLU A 367 -12.07 -35.82 -1.65
C GLU A 367 -11.55 -34.38 -1.57
N LEU A 368 -10.34 -34.21 -1.03
CA LEU A 368 -9.70 -32.89 -0.91
C LEU A 368 -9.21 -32.36 -2.26
N MET A 369 -8.83 -33.22 -3.21
CA MET A 369 -8.47 -32.84 -4.58
C MET A 369 -9.63 -32.15 -5.30
N ASN A 370 -10.86 -32.64 -5.14
CA ASN A 370 -12.03 -31.99 -5.75
C ASN A 370 -12.21 -30.56 -5.21
N ARG A 371 -12.00 -30.35 -3.90
CA ARG A 371 -12.04 -29.01 -3.30
C ARG A 371 -10.90 -28.12 -3.82
N VAL A 372 -9.71 -28.69 -4.05
CA VAL A 372 -8.59 -27.94 -4.68
C VAL A 372 -8.98 -27.48 -6.08
N ASP A 373 -9.62 -28.34 -6.87
CA ASP A 373 -10.05 -27.99 -8.23
C ASP A 373 -11.14 -26.91 -8.25
N GLU A 374 -12.08 -26.95 -7.32
CA GLU A 374 -13.06 -25.88 -7.12
C GLU A 374 -12.40 -24.57 -6.69
N ASN A 375 -11.48 -24.63 -5.72
CA ASN A 375 -10.76 -23.47 -5.18
C ASN A 375 -9.79 -22.82 -6.16
N LEU A 376 -9.31 -23.57 -7.16
CA LEU A 376 -8.42 -23.07 -8.21
C LEU A 376 -9.19 -22.71 -9.49
N ASN A 377 -10.52 -22.83 -9.48
CA ASN A 377 -11.34 -22.41 -10.60
C ASN A 377 -11.40 -20.88 -10.66
N GLN A 378 -10.53 -20.30 -11.49
CA GLN A 378 -10.43 -18.86 -11.72
C GLN A 378 -11.71 -18.20 -12.28
N TYR A 379 -12.67 -19.00 -12.78
CA TYR A 379 -13.95 -18.51 -13.27
C TYR A 379 -15.03 -18.46 -12.17
N LYS A 380 -14.82 -19.14 -11.03
CA LYS A 380 -15.70 -19.16 -9.84
C LYS A 380 -15.09 -18.33 -8.71
N VAL A 381 -14.98 -17.03 -8.95
CA VAL A 381 -14.28 -16.07 -8.07
C VAL A 381 -14.82 -16.01 -6.64
N ASN A 382 -16.08 -16.34 -6.40
CA ASN A 382 -16.65 -16.43 -5.08
C ASN A 382 -16.08 -17.58 -4.21
N TYR A 383 -15.78 -18.73 -4.81
CA TYR A 383 -15.26 -19.92 -4.11
C TYR A 383 -13.74 -20.07 -4.26
N SER A 384 -13.13 -19.40 -5.24
CA SER A 384 -11.68 -19.46 -5.44
C SER A 384 -10.92 -18.97 -4.19
N THR A 385 -9.97 -19.77 -3.70
CA THR A 385 -9.07 -19.38 -2.60
C THR A 385 -7.70 -19.02 -3.14
N ASP A 386 -7.67 -18.10 -4.10
CA ASP A 386 -6.47 -17.71 -4.83
C ASP A 386 -5.33 -17.16 -3.96
N SER A 387 -5.41 -17.08 -2.63
CA SER A 387 -4.61 -16.09 -1.91
C SER A 387 -4.30 -16.33 -0.44
N LYS A 388 -4.78 -17.40 0.21
CA LYS A 388 -4.48 -17.57 1.65
C LYS A 388 -2.98 -17.80 1.90
N GLY A 389 -2.35 -16.89 2.64
CA GLY A 389 -0.93 -16.98 3.02
C GLY A 389 0.00 -17.02 1.82
N LYS A 390 -0.36 -16.37 0.71
CA LYS A 390 0.48 -16.39 -0.49
C LYS A 390 1.55 -15.33 -0.44
N LYS A 391 2.69 -15.65 -1.06
CA LYS A 391 3.80 -14.73 -1.26
C LYS A 391 3.45 -13.71 -2.36
N TYR A 392 3.60 -12.45 -2.02
CA TYR A 392 3.49 -11.29 -2.89
C TYR A 392 4.76 -10.46 -2.79
N THR A 393 4.92 -9.57 -3.75
CA THR A 393 5.97 -8.54 -3.72
C THR A 393 5.27 -7.19 -3.77
N ASP A 394 5.85 -6.20 -3.10
CA ASP A 394 5.37 -4.82 -3.16
C ASP A 394 5.56 -4.23 -4.57
N ALA A 395 5.00 -3.04 -4.79
CA ALA A 395 5.08 -2.36 -6.10
C ALA A 395 6.53 -2.08 -6.54
N SER A 396 7.48 -2.04 -5.59
CA SER A 396 8.90 -1.83 -5.87
C SER A 396 9.65 -3.10 -6.27
N GLY A 397 9.08 -4.29 -6.04
CA GLY A 397 9.71 -5.56 -6.33
C GLY A 397 10.78 -5.98 -5.30
N PHE A 398 11.01 -5.17 -4.26
CA PHE A 398 12.11 -5.37 -3.30
C PHE A 398 11.65 -6.02 -2.01
N ASP A 399 10.39 -5.82 -1.61
CA ASP A 399 9.85 -6.34 -0.36
C ASP A 399 8.85 -7.46 -0.63
N GLU A 400 9.11 -8.62 -0.03
CA GLU A 400 8.25 -9.80 -0.13
C GLU A 400 7.41 -9.96 1.15
N TYR A 401 6.13 -10.27 0.98
CA TYR A 401 5.20 -10.46 2.09
C TYR A 401 4.20 -11.57 1.81
N MET A 402 3.69 -12.17 2.88
CA MET A 402 2.53 -13.02 2.86
C MET A 402 1.30 -12.23 3.25
N SER A 403 0.19 -12.50 2.60
CA SER A 403 -1.08 -11.82 2.84
C SER A 403 -2.22 -12.82 2.67
N ASP A 404 -3.34 -12.54 3.34
CA ASP A 404 -4.58 -13.24 3.10
C ASP A 404 -5.55 -12.32 2.37
N THR A 405 -5.73 -12.58 1.07
CA THR A 405 -6.76 -11.91 0.25
C THR A 405 -7.87 -12.87 -0.15
N SER A 406 -8.08 -13.92 0.64
CA SER A 406 -9.03 -15.00 0.32
C SER A 406 -10.48 -14.55 0.36
N ASN A 407 -10.78 -13.42 1.00
CA ASN A 407 -12.11 -12.83 1.08
C ASN A 407 -12.38 -11.74 0.04
N GLN A 408 -11.42 -11.43 -0.84
CA GLN A 408 -11.55 -10.34 -1.80
C GLN A 408 -11.11 -10.70 -3.22
N ILE A 409 -11.62 -9.94 -4.17
CA ILE A 409 -11.29 -9.94 -5.59
C ILE A 409 -10.77 -8.54 -5.93
N SER A 410 -9.66 -8.45 -6.65
CA SER A 410 -9.11 -7.18 -7.12
C SER A 410 -9.29 -7.11 -8.63
N ALA A 411 -9.94 -6.05 -9.12
CA ALA A 411 -10.22 -5.82 -10.53
C ALA A 411 -9.82 -4.39 -10.91
N SER A 412 -9.71 -4.13 -12.20
CA SER A 412 -9.39 -2.81 -12.72
C SER A 412 -10.39 -2.42 -13.80
N VAL A 413 -10.71 -1.13 -13.89
CA VAL A 413 -11.52 -0.55 -14.96
C VAL A 413 -10.63 -0.24 -16.15
N PHE A 414 -10.99 -0.77 -17.31
CA PHE A 414 -10.30 -0.56 -18.59
C PHE A 414 -11.24 0.10 -19.58
N GLU A 415 -10.76 1.06 -20.36
CA GLU A 415 -11.54 1.66 -21.46
C GLU A 415 -11.60 0.75 -22.70
N GLY A 416 -10.85 -0.36 -22.69
CA GLY A 416 -10.81 -1.35 -23.76
C GLY A 416 -9.64 -1.14 -24.72
N LYS A 417 -9.27 0.12 -24.99
CA LYS A 417 -8.10 0.48 -25.80
C LYS A 417 -6.78 -0.09 -25.23
N GLU A 418 -6.68 -0.20 -23.91
CA GLU A 418 -5.51 -0.76 -23.23
C GLU A 418 -5.23 -2.21 -23.67
N PHE A 419 -6.28 -3.00 -23.94
CA PHE A 419 -6.14 -4.39 -24.39
C PHE A 419 -5.76 -4.50 -25.86
N VAL A 420 -6.12 -3.51 -26.69
CA VAL A 420 -5.72 -3.45 -28.10
C VAL A 420 -4.21 -3.24 -28.22
N VAL A 421 -3.65 -2.39 -27.36
CA VAL A 421 -2.21 -2.04 -27.34
C VAL A 421 -1.36 -3.13 -26.67
N SER A 422 -1.91 -3.87 -25.71
CA SER A 422 -1.21 -4.99 -25.06
C SER A 422 -0.66 -5.99 -26.08
N SER A 423 0.47 -6.64 -25.79
CA SER A 423 1.00 -7.73 -26.63
C SER A 423 0.30 -9.08 -26.38
N HIS A 424 -0.45 -9.19 -25.27
CA HIS A 424 -1.08 -10.44 -24.88
C HIS A 424 -2.26 -10.81 -25.80
N VAL A 425 -2.38 -12.10 -26.14
CA VAL A 425 -3.46 -12.69 -26.95
C VAL A 425 -3.88 -13.98 -26.26
N GLY A 426 -5.17 -14.13 -25.96
CA GLY A 426 -5.72 -15.23 -25.19
C GLY A 426 -6.82 -14.81 -24.22
N ILE A 427 -7.22 -15.75 -23.36
CA ILE A 427 -8.14 -15.49 -22.24
C ILE A 427 -7.40 -14.69 -21.17
N VAL A 428 -7.90 -13.50 -20.87
CA VAL A 428 -7.22 -12.54 -20.00
C VAL A 428 -7.77 -12.59 -18.58
N GLY A 429 -9.07 -12.82 -18.41
CA GLY A 429 -9.72 -12.71 -17.12
C GLY A 429 -11.22 -12.91 -17.17
N VAL A 430 -11.88 -12.50 -16.09
CA VAL A 430 -13.35 -12.40 -16.00
C VAL A 430 -13.79 -10.96 -15.81
N GLY A 431 -14.95 -10.63 -16.37
CA GLY A 431 -15.59 -9.34 -16.21
C GLY A 431 -16.76 -9.37 -15.23
N PHE A 432 -17.09 -8.18 -14.72
CA PHE A 432 -18.19 -7.92 -13.81
C PHE A 432 -19.07 -6.81 -14.37
N ASN A 433 -20.38 -6.89 -14.11
CA ASN A 433 -21.37 -5.89 -14.51
C ASN A 433 -22.59 -5.96 -13.58
N GLU A 434 -23.62 -5.15 -13.86
CA GLU A 434 -24.87 -5.07 -13.09
C GLU A 434 -25.62 -6.41 -12.91
N GLU A 435 -25.41 -7.42 -13.79
CA GLU A 435 -26.09 -8.72 -13.67
C GLU A 435 -25.59 -9.52 -12.45
N THR A 436 -24.38 -9.25 -11.97
CA THR A 436 -23.74 -10.03 -10.88
C THR A 436 -23.02 -9.20 -9.83
N LEU A 437 -22.91 -7.89 -10.02
CA LEU A 437 -22.22 -6.97 -9.12
C LEU A 437 -23.23 -6.04 -8.45
N THR A 438 -23.11 -5.89 -7.14
CA THR A 438 -23.89 -4.95 -6.33
C THR A 438 -22.96 -3.92 -5.72
N THR A 439 -23.52 -2.79 -5.25
CA THR A 439 -22.77 -1.76 -4.54
C THR A 439 -22.12 -2.30 -3.26
N ASP A 440 -22.82 -3.14 -2.51
CA ASP A 440 -22.32 -3.79 -1.29
C ASP A 440 -21.14 -4.75 -1.55
N ALA A 441 -21.06 -5.30 -2.77
CA ALA A 441 -19.95 -6.15 -3.15
C ALA A 441 -18.65 -5.36 -3.31
N ILE A 442 -18.71 -4.06 -3.58
CA ILE A 442 -17.53 -3.20 -3.79
C ILE A 442 -17.11 -2.63 -2.44
N ALA A 443 -15.91 -3.00 -1.99
CA ALA A 443 -15.32 -2.45 -0.78
C ALA A 443 -14.65 -1.10 -1.03
N ILE A 444 -13.94 -0.96 -2.16
CA ILE A 444 -13.09 0.19 -2.48
C ILE A 444 -13.05 0.43 -3.98
N SER A 445 -12.97 1.69 -4.37
CA SER A 445 -12.74 2.14 -5.74
C SER A 445 -11.66 3.21 -5.80
N SER A 446 -10.47 2.84 -6.25
CA SER A 446 -9.32 3.74 -6.34
C SER A 446 -8.90 3.94 -7.79
N ASN A 447 -8.52 5.16 -8.15
CA ASN A 447 -7.92 5.51 -9.44
C ASN A 447 -6.41 5.18 -9.52
N SER A 448 -5.87 4.53 -8.49
CA SER A 448 -4.48 4.11 -8.36
C SER A 448 -4.37 2.81 -7.57
N TYR A 449 -3.29 2.05 -7.76
CA TYR A 449 -3.02 0.84 -6.97
C TYR A 449 -2.64 1.18 -5.52
N LYS A 450 -3.43 0.70 -4.56
CA LYS A 450 -3.25 0.76 -3.10
C LYS A 450 -2.69 -0.53 -2.51
N THR A 451 -2.18 -1.42 -3.37
CA THR A 451 -1.63 -2.75 -3.02
C THR A 451 -2.65 -3.65 -2.34
N THR A 452 -3.83 -3.81 -2.94
CA THR A 452 -4.91 -4.62 -2.33
C THR A 452 -4.60 -6.10 -2.23
N ASN A 453 -3.53 -6.57 -2.89
CA ASN A 453 -2.93 -7.87 -2.61
C ASN A 453 -2.39 -8.01 -1.16
N LYS A 454 -2.36 -6.94 -0.36
CA LYS A 454 -2.10 -6.96 1.09
C LYS A 454 -3.33 -7.26 1.95
N GLY A 455 -4.54 -7.25 1.38
CA GLY A 455 -5.79 -7.34 2.10
C GLY A 455 -6.35 -5.97 2.47
N LEU A 456 -7.68 -5.84 2.58
CA LEU A 456 -8.39 -4.59 2.91
C LEU A 456 -7.88 -3.91 4.20
N ASN A 457 -7.43 -4.70 5.18
CA ASN A 457 -6.94 -4.19 6.46
C ASN A 457 -5.47 -3.71 6.43
N ASN A 458 -4.80 -3.79 5.27
CA ASN A 458 -3.36 -3.55 5.13
C ASN A 458 -3.04 -2.68 3.90
N LEU A 459 -4.04 -1.97 3.38
CA LEU A 459 -3.90 -1.09 2.22
C LEU A 459 -3.00 0.09 2.54
N GLU A 460 -2.21 0.52 1.56
CA GLU A 460 -1.30 1.65 1.71
C GLU A 460 -1.80 2.83 0.89
N TYR A 461 -2.20 3.89 1.59
CA TYR A 461 -2.79 5.12 1.06
C TYR A 461 -2.37 6.31 1.91
N ASN A 462 -2.56 7.52 1.40
CA ASN A 462 -2.42 8.72 2.22
C ASN A 462 -3.66 8.87 3.11
N GLU A 463 -3.49 8.71 4.42
CA GLU A 463 -4.58 8.92 5.38
C GLU A 463 -5.11 10.35 5.37
N GLU A 464 -4.31 11.36 5.04
CA GLU A 464 -4.85 12.72 4.93
C GLU A 464 -5.92 12.85 3.84
N ASN A 465 -5.89 11.96 2.84
CA ASN A 465 -6.73 11.99 1.65
C ASN A 465 -7.47 10.66 1.46
N GLU A 466 -7.82 9.95 2.52
CA GLU A 466 -8.40 8.59 2.41
C GLU A 466 -9.64 8.57 1.54
N PHE A 467 -10.54 9.53 1.77
CA PHE A 467 -11.76 9.61 0.97
C PHE A 467 -11.46 9.87 -0.50
N GLU A 468 -10.51 10.78 -0.78
CA GLU A 468 -10.07 11.04 -2.15
C GLU A 468 -9.44 9.80 -2.80
N GLU A 469 -8.62 9.06 -2.04
CA GLU A 469 -7.86 7.93 -2.56
C GLU A 469 -8.67 6.64 -2.70
N MET A 470 -9.74 6.44 -1.91
CA MET A 470 -10.49 5.17 -1.85
C MET A 470 -11.89 5.20 -2.47
N SER A 471 -12.38 6.38 -2.85
CA SER A 471 -13.78 6.59 -3.32
C SER A 471 -13.88 7.31 -4.67
N SER A 472 -13.03 6.90 -5.62
CA SER A 472 -12.97 7.46 -6.98
C SER A 472 -14.25 7.24 -7.79
N THR A 473 -14.71 8.30 -8.48
CA THR A 473 -15.83 8.25 -9.44
C THR A 473 -15.49 7.45 -10.69
N PHE A 474 -16.49 6.98 -11.44
CA PHE A 474 -16.26 6.29 -12.72
C PHE A 474 -15.36 7.10 -13.67
N SER A 475 -15.59 8.40 -13.76
CA SER A 475 -14.80 9.31 -14.60
C SER A 475 -13.31 9.40 -14.20
N GLU A 476 -13.00 9.22 -12.92
CA GLU A 476 -11.63 9.18 -12.40
C GLU A 476 -10.99 7.81 -12.65
N LEU A 477 -11.78 6.74 -12.51
CA LEU A 477 -11.36 5.37 -12.76
C LEU A 477 -10.95 5.15 -14.23
N ILE A 478 -11.74 5.60 -15.21
CA ILE A 478 -11.38 5.44 -16.64
C ILE A 478 -10.11 6.22 -17.01
N LYS A 479 -9.92 7.43 -16.46
CA LYS A 479 -8.73 8.27 -16.67
C LYS A 479 -7.44 7.65 -16.15
N SER A 480 -7.53 6.66 -15.26
CA SER A 480 -6.38 5.90 -14.74
C SER A 480 -5.68 5.01 -15.78
N LYS A 481 -6.26 4.83 -16.99
CA LYS A 481 -5.67 4.02 -18.08
C LYS A 481 -5.35 2.58 -17.62
N GLY A 482 -6.30 1.94 -16.94
CA GLY A 482 -6.15 0.58 -16.41
C GLY A 482 -5.29 0.48 -15.15
N GLN A 483 -4.96 1.60 -14.49
CA GLN A 483 -4.25 1.62 -13.20
C GLN A 483 -5.19 1.83 -12.00
N SER A 484 -6.50 1.75 -12.24
CA SER A 484 -7.51 1.73 -11.19
C SER A 484 -7.49 0.41 -10.43
N GLU A 485 -7.98 0.45 -9.21
CA GLU A 485 -8.11 -0.70 -8.34
C GLU A 485 -9.50 -0.70 -7.69
N ILE A 486 -10.31 -1.67 -8.07
CA ILE A 486 -11.61 -1.96 -7.48
C ILE A 486 -11.46 -3.23 -6.66
N VAL A 487 -11.74 -3.14 -5.37
CA VAL A 487 -11.75 -4.32 -4.50
C VAL A 487 -13.18 -4.70 -4.23
N MET A 488 -13.49 -5.96 -4.50
CA MET A 488 -14.78 -6.54 -4.21
C MET A 488 -14.65 -7.61 -3.13
N HIS A 489 -15.62 -7.67 -2.22
CA HIS A 489 -15.79 -8.81 -1.35
C HIS A 489 -16.16 -10.03 -2.20
N ARG A 490 -15.65 -11.22 -1.85
CA ARG A 490 -16.09 -12.47 -2.50
C ARG A 490 -17.53 -12.81 -2.13
N ARG A 491 -17.89 -12.57 -0.87
CA ARG A 491 -19.21 -12.84 -0.28
C ARG A 491 -19.52 -11.86 0.83
N GLY A 492 -20.79 -11.52 0.95
CA GLY A 492 -21.41 -10.89 2.11
C GLY A 492 -22.49 -11.78 2.69
N MET A 493 -23.21 -11.25 3.69
CA MET A 493 -24.38 -11.92 4.25
C MET A 493 -25.46 -12.14 3.20
N ASP A 494 -25.65 -11.15 2.32
CA ASP A 494 -26.77 -11.10 1.37
C ASP A 494 -26.33 -11.14 -0.11
N PHE A 495 -25.03 -11.26 -0.39
CA PHE A 495 -24.52 -11.30 -1.77
C PHE A 495 -23.35 -12.27 -1.95
N ASP A 496 -23.17 -12.71 -3.19
CA ASP A 496 -22.13 -13.64 -3.62
C ASP A 496 -21.56 -13.15 -4.97
N THR A 497 -20.35 -12.61 -4.95
CA THR A 497 -19.76 -11.92 -6.10
C THR A 497 -19.35 -12.92 -7.17
N LYS A 498 -19.99 -12.83 -8.34
CA LYS A 498 -19.79 -13.77 -9.46
C LYS A 498 -19.27 -13.04 -10.68
N ALA A 499 -18.45 -13.74 -11.46
CA ALA A 499 -18.11 -13.30 -12.81
C ALA A 499 -19.37 -13.27 -13.68
N SER A 500 -19.52 -12.23 -14.50
CA SER A 500 -20.63 -12.12 -15.46
C SER A 500 -20.24 -12.70 -16.82
N TYR A 501 -18.97 -12.55 -17.22
CA TYR A 501 -18.48 -13.03 -18.51
C TYR A 501 -16.97 -13.33 -18.49
N ILE A 502 -16.53 -14.12 -19.48
CA ILE A 502 -15.12 -14.36 -19.79
C ILE A 502 -14.64 -13.24 -20.72
N PHE A 503 -13.49 -12.65 -20.41
CA PHE A 503 -12.85 -11.65 -21.25
C PHE A 503 -11.63 -12.25 -21.95
N ALA A 504 -11.60 -12.13 -23.28
CA ALA A 504 -10.54 -12.66 -24.11
C ALA A 504 -10.12 -11.69 -25.22
N THR A 505 -8.91 -11.88 -25.73
CA THR A 505 -8.36 -11.17 -26.86
C THR A 505 -7.90 -12.17 -27.93
N ILE A 506 -8.14 -11.85 -29.19
CA ILE A 506 -7.68 -12.64 -30.34
C ILE A 506 -6.94 -11.75 -31.33
N ASP A 507 -6.24 -12.39 -32.25
CA ASP A 507 -5.63 -11.75 -33.41
C ASP A 507 -6.04 -12.54 -34.65
N SER A 508 -7.08 -12.06 -35.35
CA SER A 508 -7.64 -12.79 -36.48
C SER A 508 -6.71 -12.88 -37.70
N SER A 509 -5.60 -12.12 -37.73
CA SER A 509 -4.53 -12.33 -38.71
C SER A 509 -3.85 -13.68 -38.52
N ASN A 510 -3.81 -14.20 -37.29
CA ASN A 510 -3.34 -15.53 -36.95
C ASN A 510 -4.51 -16.50 -36.74
N LYS A 511 -4.95 -17.12 -37.84
CA LYS A 511 -6.11 -18.03 -37.86
C LYS A 511 -5.96 -19.25 -36.96
N GLU A 512 -4.75 -19.83 -36.89
CA GLU A 512 -4.51 -21.04 -36.10
C GLU A 512 -4.60 -20.76 -34.60
N GLN A 513 -3.91 -19.71 -34.13
CA GLN A 513 -3.98 -19.28 -32.73
C GLN A 513 -5.42 -18.88 -32.35
N THR A 514 -6.09 -18.12 -33.20
CA THR A 514 -7.48 -17.71 -32.99
C THR A 514 -8.41 -18.92 -32.88
N ALA A 515 -8.31 -19.90 -33.79
CA ALA A 515 -9.13 -21.11 -33.71
C ALA A 515 -8.87 -21.92 -32.43
N GLY A 516 -7.61 -21.99 -31.98
CA GLY A 516 -7.24 -22.62 -30.71
C GLY A 516 -7.90 -21.94 -29.50
N ILE A 517 -7.81 -20.61 -29.42
CA ILE A 517 -8.41 -19.81 -28.34
C ILE A 517 -9.94 -19.92 -28.37
N MET A 518 -10.57 -19.84 -29.53
CA MET A 518 -12.02 -19.96 -29.67
C MET A 518 -12.54 -21.33 -29.20
N ASN A 519 -11.81 -22.41 -29.49
CA ASN A 519 -12.16 -23.74 -29.01
C ASN A 519 -12.04 -23.84 -27.48
N GLU A 520 -10.98 -23.29 -26.90
CA GLU A 520 -10.80 -23.24 -25.44
C GLU A 520 -11.93 -22.44 -24.76
N ILE A 521 -12.25 -21.27 -25.30
CA ILE A 521 -13.37 -20.42 -24.84
C ILE A 521 -14.69 -21.20 -24.86
N GLU A 522 -15.01 -21.88 -25.95
CA GLU A 522 -16.28 -22.60 -26.08
C GLU A 522 -16.39 -23.76 -25.09
N GLN A 523 -15.29 -24.45 -24.80
CA GLN A 523 -15.25 -25.49 -23.78
C GLN A 523 -15.52 -24.92 -22.38
N ILE A 524 -14.88 -23.80 -22.04
CA ILE A 524 -15.05 -23.15 -20.73
C ILE A 524 -16.46 -22.58 -20.60
N ARG A 525 -16.96 -21.87 -21.62
CA ARG A 525 -18.33 -21.34 -21.66
C ARG A 525 -19.37 -22.43 -21.40
N LYS A 526 -19.28 -23.58 -22.08
CA LYS A 526 -20.21 -24.70 -21.86
C LYS A 526 -20.13 -25.27 -20.45
N LYS A 527 -18.93 -25.31 -19.88
CA LYS A 527 -18.69 -25.87 -18.55
C LYS A 527 -19.14 -24.94 -17.43
N GLU A 528 -18.81 -23.66 -17.51
CA GLU A 528 -19.01 -22.69 -16.44
C GLU A 528 -20.29 -21.85 -16.62
N GLY A 529 -20.90 -21.85 -17.82
CA GLY A 529 -22.17 -21.15 -18.09
C GLY A 529 -22.04 -19.64 -18.23
N LEU A 530 -20.84 -19.13 -18.55
CA LEU A 530 -20.56 -17.70 -18.66
C LEU A 530 -20.70 -17.20 -20.11
N LYS A 531 -21.19 -15.96 -20.27
CA LYS A 531 -21.09 -15.21 -21.53
C LYS A 531 -19.62 -14.93 -21.86
N VAL A 532 -19.32 -14.55 -23.10
CA VAL A 532 -17.95 -14.27 -23.55
C VAL A 532 -17.88 -12.96 -24.30
N VAL A 533 -16.87 -12.16 -23.98
CA VAL A 533 -16.50 -10.94 -24.69
C VAL A 533 -15.10 -11.12 -25.28
N ILE A 534 -14.99 -10.95 -26.59
CA ILE A 534 -13.77 -11.21 -27.36
C ILE A 534 -13.38 -9.95 -28.10
N TYR A 535 -12.16 -9.46 -27.87
CA TYR A 535 -11.62 -8.32 -28.60
C TYR A 535 -10.73 -8.83 -29.74
N ASP A 536 -11.13 -8.58 -30.98
CA ASP A 536 -10.28 -8.85 -32.14
C ASP A 536 -9.31 -7.70 -32.38
N LYS A 537 -8.11 -7.84 -31.82
CA LYS A 537 -7.11 -6.78 -31.81
C LYS A 537 -6.67 -6.37 -33.21
N TYR A 538 -6.68 -7.30 -34.17
CA TYR A 538 -6.29 -7.01 -35.55
C TYR A 538 -7.32 -6.09 -36.21
N LYS A 539 -8.59 -6.48 -36.17
CA LYS A 539 -9.68 -5.69 -36.76
C LYS A 539 -9.88 -4.35 -36.07
N ILE A 540 -9.76 -4.30 -34.74
CA ILE A 540 -9.85 -3.05 -34.01
C ILE A 540 -8.73 -2.09 -34.43
N LYS A 541 -7.50 -2.57 -34.61
CA LYS A 541 -6.39 -1.73 -35.14
C LYS A 541 -6.68 -1.23 -36.55
N GLU A 542 -7.18 -2.09 -37.44
CA GLU A 542 -7.59 -1.65 -38.79
C GLU A 542 -8.70 -0.59 -38.73
N SER A 543 -9.65 -0.73 -37.80
CA SER A 543 -10.69 0.26 -37.57
C SER A 543 -10.13 1.59 -37.05
N MET A 544 -9.20 1.54 -36.09
CA MET A 544 -8.53 2.73 -35.56
C MET A 544 -7.77 3.50 -36.64
N GLU A 545 -7.04 2.78 -37.51
CA GLU A 545 -6.31 3.41 -38.61
C GLU A 545 -7.24 4.09 -39.62
N LYS A 546 -8.40 3.49 -39.91
CA LYS A 546 -9.42 4.10 -40.79
C LYS A 546 -10.03 5.35 -40.16
N ASP A 547 -10.32 5.32 -38.86
CA ASP A 547 -10.87 6.48 -38.15
C ASP A 547 -9.90 7.66 -38.12
N ILE A 548 -8.60 7.41 -37.90
CA ILE A 548 -7.56 8.44 -37.97
C ILE A 548 -7.50 9.04 -39.39
N GLN A 549 -7.52 8.21 -40.43
CA GLN A 549 -7.50 8.68 -41.81
C GLN A 549 -8.73 9.51 -42.20
N LEU A 550 -9.89 9.26 -41.56
CA LEU A 550 -11.11 10.05 -41.76
C LEU A 550 -10.99 11.41 -41.05
N GLN A 551 -10.52 11.43 -39.80
CA GLN A 551 -10.28 12.67 -39.05
C GLN A 551 -9.27 13.59 -39.75
N ASP A 552 -8.16 13.02 -40.24
CA ASP A 552 -7.14 13.77 -41.00
C ASP A 552 -7.67 14.35 -42.32
N LYS A 553 -8.72 13.75 -42.90
CA LYS A 553 -9.39 14.29 -44.09
C LYS A 553 -10.35 15.41 -43.72
N GLU A 554 -11.16 15.22 -42.69
CA GLU A 554 -12.11 16.24 -42.21
C GLU A 554 -11.39 17.50 -41.69
N GLU A 555 -10.24 17.37 -41.03
CA GLU A 555 -9.42 18.53 -40.63
C GLU A 555 -8.85 19.28 -41.83
N LYS A 556 -8.40 18.56 -42.88
CA LYS A 556 -7.92 19.19 -44.11
C LYS A 556 -9.01 19.89 -44.90
N GLU A 557 -10.21 19.30 -44.95
CA GLU A 557 -11.38 19.90 -45.62
C GLU A 557 -11.85 21.15 -44.88
N LYS A 558 -11.84 21.16 -43.53
CA LYS A 558 -12.12 22.38 -42.73
C LYS A 558 -11.05 23.46 -42.91
N ASP A 559 -9.77 23.09 -42.92
CA ASP A 559 -8.67 24.02 -43.17
C ASP A 559 -8.70 24.60 -44.60
N GLU A 560 -9.31 23.91 -45.57
CA GLU A 560 -9.53 24.40 -46.94
C GLU A 560 -10.77 25.30 -47.01
N GLU A 561 -11.89 24.96 -46.37
CA GLU A 561 -13.07 25.83 -46.25
C GLU A 561 -12.75 27.16 -45.54
N ASP A 562 -11.96 27.12 -44.45
CA ASP A 562 -11.54 28.32 -43.72
C ASP A 562 -10.52 29.19 -44.49
N ARG A 563 -9.91 28.67 -45.58
CA ARG A 563 -9.05 29.44 -46.49
C ARG A 563 -9.80 30.00 -47.70
N GLU A 564 -10.99 29.49 -48.00
CA GLU A 564 -11.85 29.99 -49.08
C GLU A 564 -12.82 31.09 -48.61
N ILE A 565 -12.91 31.36 -47.30
CA ILE A 565 -13.60 32.50 -46.66
C ILE A 565 -12.61 33.64 -46.39
#